data_AF-A0A511UPL1-F1
#
_entry.id   AF-A0A511UPL1-F1
#
_cell.length_a   1.000
_cell.length_b   1.000
_cell.length_c   1.000
_cell.angle_alpha   90.00
_cell.angle_beta   90.00
_cell.angle_gamma   90.00
#
_symmetry.space_group_name_H-M   'P 1'
#
loop_
_entity.id
_entity.type
_entity.pdbx_description
1 polymer ?
#
loop_
_entity_poly.entity_id
_entity_poly.type
_entity_poly.pdbx_seq_one_letter_code
_entity_poly.pdbx_strand_id
1 'polypeptide(L)'
;MQRREAVVARQEGRRLAKLNESDYLLGVHDTFRMGGLRFKLQEDGPFLDANQQFAAPPLSSLRELEFAVSQIELQPDLDSADYLKWLNMLISPGSSLGGARPKASVMDGDDLWLAKFPSRYDDYDIGAWEYLLYRMAVDAGIEMAPCRIQRFNRPHHTFLTQRFDRVGSLRRHFSSAMTQLGYYDGDAGASYLELAQFLVERGANTQQDLHQLWRRMVFSILVSNADDHLRNHGFLLAENNSGWRLSPAYDINISLGAAELHLNIDEHSNALDLALALDVSPYFQLSSREARFILDQLQKVTRHWHHYANEIGIHRQEQQLIASAIM
;
A
#
# COMPACT_ATOMS: atom_id res chain seq x y z
N MET A 1 15.71 -7.27 5.44
CA MET A 1 16.04 -8.52 6.15
C MET A 1 17.33 -9.18 5.64
N GLN A 2 17.36 -9.75 4.43
CA GLN A 2 18.61 -10.39 3.92
C GLN A 2 19.82 -9.45 3.88
N ARG A 3 19.64 -8.20 3.42
CA ARG A 3 20.72 -7.19 3.47
C ARG A 3 21.17 -6.88 4.90
N ARG A 4 20.26 -6.88 5.89
CA ARG A 4 20.58 -6.67 7.31
C ARG A 4 21.48 -7.80 7.81
N GLU A 5 21.04 -9.02 7.56
CA GLU A 5 21.79 -10.23 7.89
C GLU A 5 23.17 -10.23 7.23
N ALA A 6 23.28 -9.80 5.98
CA ALA A 6 24.55 -9.71 5.28
C ALA A 6 25.54 -8.73 5.94
N VAL A 7 25.05 -7.58 6.38
CA VAL A 7 25.90 -6.60 7.08
C VAL A 7 26.28 -7.09 8.47
N VAL A 8 25.33 -7.59 9.26
CA VAL A 8 25.58 -8.09 10.62
C VAL A 8 26.54 -9.26 10.61
N ALA A 9 26.35 -10.24 9.71
CA ALA A 9 27.23 -11.40 9.61
C ALA A 9 28.68 -10.99 9.28
N ARG A 10 28.85 -10.00 8.39
CA ARG A 10 30.17 -9.45 8.04
C ARG A 10 30.84 -8.75 9.22
N GLN A 11 30.10 -7.92 9.96
CA GLN A 11 30.63 -7.21 11.14
C GLN A 11 31.02 -8.16 12.27
N GLU A 12 30.24 -9.22 12.47
CA GLU A 12 30.50 -10.25 13.50
C GLU A 12 31.52 -11.31 13.04
N GLY A 13 32.02 -11.24 11.80
CA GLY A 13 32.96 -12.22 11.26
C GLY A 13 32.37 -13.64 11.14
N ARG A 14 31.04 -13.76 11.05
CA ARG A 14 30.32 -15.03 10.96
C ARG A 14 29.81 -15.30 9.55
N ARG A 15 29.46 -16.57 9.27
CA ARG A 15 28.77 -16.93 8.02
C ARG A 15 27.35 -16.39 8.01
N LEU A 16 26.85 -16.10 6.80
CA LEU A 16 25.46 -15.73 6.57
C LEU A 16 24.53 -16.82 7.08
N ALA A 17 23.60 -16.46 7.94
CA ALA A 17 22.51 -17.33 8.34
C ALA A 17 21.50 -17.44 7.20
N LYS A 18 21.00 -18.65 6.97
CA LYS A 18 19.88 -18.86 6.06
C LYS A 18 18.60 -18.44 6.79
N LEU A 19 18.02 -17.31 6.40
CA LEU A 19 16.77 -16.84 6.96
C LEU A 19 15.61 -17.72 6.48
N ASN A 20 14.75 -18.13 7.42
CA ASN A 20 13.48 -18.81 7.17
C ASN A 20 12.30 -17.84 7.36
N GLU A 21 11.08 -18.30 7.11
CA GLU A 21 9.86 -17.46 7.22
C GLU A 21 9.63 -16.86 8.61
N SER A 22 9.94 -17.61 9.68
CA SER A 22 9.78 -17.10 11.04
C SER A 22 10.79 -16.01 11.35
N ASP A 23 12.00 -16.03 10.76
CA ASP A 23 12.94 -14.93 10.85
C ASP A 23 12.35 -13.65 10.21
N TYR A 24 11.74 -13.74 9.03
CA TYR A 24 11.08 -12.58 8.40
C TYR A 24 9.90 -12.08 9.21
N LEU A 25 9.10 -12.98 9.76
CA LEU A 25 7.99 -12.63 10.64
C LEU A 25 8.52 -11.93 11.89
N LEU A 26 9.51 -12.49 12.58
CA LEU A 26 9.98 -12.01 13.87
C LEU A 26 10.97 -10.85 13.80
N GLY A 27 11.65 -10.65 12.68
CA GLY A 27 12.68 -9.62 12.53
C GLY A 27 12.19 -8.26 12.01
N VAL A 28 10.87 -8.04 11.98
CA VAL A 28 10.26 -6.72 11.77
C VAL A 28 9.97 -6.10 13.13
N HIS A 29 10.36 -4.83 13.30
CA HIS A 29 10.14 -4.11 14.55
C HIS A 29 8.66 -4.13 14.96
N ASP A 30 8.37 -4.37 16.25
CA ASP A 30 7.03 -4.58 16.79
C ASP A 30 6.05 -3.50 16.36
N THR A 31 6.45 -2.22 16.42
CA THR A 31 5.62 -1.07 16.03
C THR A 31 5.20 -1.08 14.56
N PHE A 32 6.05 -1.61 13.66
CA PHE A 32 5.86 -1.49 12.21
C PHE A 32 5.01 -2.61 11.62
N ARG A 33 4.86 -3.74 12.33
CA ARG A 33 4.08 -4.89 11.88
C ARG A 33 2.67 -4.49 11.46
N MET A 34 2.20 -5.02 10.33
CA MET A 34 0.81 -4.79 9.92
C MET A 34 -0.16 -5.49 10.87
N GLY A 35 -1.28 -4.83 11.17
CA GLY A 35 -2.33 -5.37 12.00
C GLY A 35 -2.04 -5.35 13.50
N GLY A 36 -2.71 -6.25 14.22
CA GLY A 36 -2.71 -6.32 15.68
C GLY A 36 -1.81 -7.40 16.29
N LEU A 37 -1.08 -8.18 15.48
CA LEU A 37 -0.27 -9.29 15.99
C LEU A 37 1.05 -8.79 16.60
N ARG A 38 1.37 -9.33 17.78
CA ARG A 38 2.59 -9.07 18.54
C ARG A 38 3.10 -10.37 19.11
N PHE A 39 4.42 -10.49 19.24
CA PHE A 39 5.07 -11.73 19.62
C PHE A 39 5.95 -11.52 20.85
N LYS A 40 5.90 -12.45 21.80
CA LYS A 40 6.73 -12.49 23.01
C LYS A 40 7.10 -13.95 23.30
N LEU A 41 8.27 -14.19 23.85
CA LEU A 41 8.74 -15.55 24.18
C LEU A 41 8.19 -16.05 25.53
N GLN A 42 7.85 -15.10 26.42
CA GLN A 42 7.33 -15.35 27.75
C GLN A 42 6.11 -14.47 27.96
N GLU A 43 5.14 -14.91 28.77
CA GLU A 43 3.90 -14.17 28.99
C GLU A 43 4.16 -12.77 29.59
N ASP A 44 5.09 -12.67 30.54
CA ASP A 44 5.46 -11.38 31.16
C ASP A 44 6.72 -10.75 30.54
N GLY A 45 7.22 -11.33 29.44
CA GLY A 45 8.42 -10.86 28.76
C GLY A 45 8.15 -9.66 27.83
N PRO A 46 9.21 -8.93 27.44
CA PRO A 46 9.09 -7.89 26.43
C PRO A 46 8.68 -8.48 25.07
N PHE A 47 8.03 -7.65 24.24
CA PHE A 47 7.75 -8.01 22.86
C PHE A 47 9.05 -8.12 22.05
N LEU A 48 9.07 -9.06 21.10
CA LEU A 48 10.17 -9.29 20.19
C LEU A 48 10.36 -8.10 19.25
N ASP A 49 11.63 -7.73 19.03
CA ASP A 49 12.04 -6.62 18.15
C ASP A 49 11.35 -5.28 18.52
N ALA A 50 11.30 -4.97 19.82
CA ALA A 50 10.71 -3.74 20.37
C ALA A 50 11.78 -2.72 20.84
N ASN A 51 12.96 -2.72 20.24
CA ASN A 51 14.04 -1.83 20.62
C ASN A 51 13.69 -0.37 20.27
N GLN A 52 13.51 0.47 21.30
CA GLN A 52 13.15 1.88 21.15
C GLN A 52 14.11 2.68 20.27
N GLN A 53 15.38 2.28 20.15
CA GLN A 53 16.35 2.95 19.27
C GLN A 53 16.00 2.82 17.78
N PHE A 54 15.19 1.83 17.41
CA PHE A 54 14.73 1.57 16.04
C PHE A 54 13.22 1.78 15.89
N ALA A 55 12.58 2.48 16.84
CA ALA A 55 11.20 2.91 16.72
C ALA A 55 11.01 3.90 15.55
N ALA A 56 9.75 4.13 15.15
CA ALA A 56 9.46 5.04 14.04
C ALA A 56 9.97 6.44 14.41
N PRO A 57 10.88 7.03 13.61
CA PRO A 57 11.33 8.39 13.83
C PRO A 57 10.17 9.39 13.65
N PRO A 58 10.26 10.58 14.24
CA PRO A 58 9.27 11.63 14.01
C PRO A 58 9.26 12.08 12.55
N LEU A 59 8.12 12.62 12.09
CA LEU A 59 7.92 13.16 10.74
C LEU A 59 8.95 14.23 10.39
N SER A 60 9.47 14.97 11.39
CA SER A 60 10.54 15.95 11.20
C SER A 60 11.83 15.35 10.62
N SER A 61 12.07 14.04 10.80
CA SER A 61 13.26 13.34 10.29
C SER A 61 13.13 12.89 8.82
N LEU A 62 12.01 13.15 8.13
CA LEU A 62 11.82 12.73 6.74
C LEU A 62 12.93 13.18 5.79
N ARG A 63 13.45 14.40 5.95
CA ARG A 63 14.55 14.91 5.13
C ARG A 63 15.82 14.06 5.28
N GLU A 64 16.15 13.67 6.50
CA GLU A 64 17.32 12.84 6.80
C GLU A 64 17.13 11.41 6.27
N LEU A 65 15.91 10.87 6.40
CA LEU A 65 15.55 9.55 5.87
C LEU A 65 15.64 9.50 4.35
N GLU A 66 15.10 10.51 3.64
CA GLU A 66 15.20 10.58 2.18
C GLU A 66 16.67 10.67 1.74
N PHE A 67 17.48 11.47 2.44
CA PHE A 67 18.91 11.54 2.19
C PHE A 67 19.61 10.19 2.42
N ALA A 68 19.25 9.47 3.48
CA ALA A 68 19.80 8.16 3.77
C ALA A 68 19.45 7.11 2.70
N VAL A 69 18.18 7.06 2.28
CA VAL A 69 17.71 6.20 1.17
C VAL A 69 18.55 6.44 -0.08
N SER A 70 18.74 7.71 -0.42
CA SER A 70 19.59 8.20 -1.49
C SER A 70 21.02 7.63 -1.44
N GLN A 71 21.66 7.69 -0.26
CA GLN A 71 23.02 7.17 -0.09
C GLN A 71 23.06 5.65 -0.26
N ILE A 72 22.07 4.93 0.30
CA ILE A 72 21.97 3.48 0.21
C ILE A 72 21.82 3.01 -1.24
N GLU A 73 21.03 3.72 -2.04
CA GLU A 73 20.89 3.41 -3.46
C GLU A 73 22.18 3.72 -4.23
N LEU A 74 22.78 4.91 -4.02
CA LEU A 74 23.97 5.37 -4.76
C LEU A 74 25.23 4.54 -4.49
N GLN A 75 25.59 4.37 -3.21
CA GLN A 75 26.82 3.72 -2.81
C GLN A 75 26.60 2.96 -1.49
N PRO A 76 26.22 1.67 -1.55
CA PRO A 76 26.03 0.88 -0.34
C PRO A 76 27.38 0.65 0.37
N ASP A 77 27.66 1.44 1.40
CA ASP A 77 28.79 1.23 2.29
C ASP A 77 28.40 0.33 3.46
N LEU A 78 28.65 -0.97 3.28
CA LEU A 78 28.32 -2.02 4.24
C LEU A 78 29.14 -1.94 5.54
N ASP A 79 30.25 -1.18 5.55
CA ASP A 79 31.14 -1.08 6.71
C ASP A 79 30.84 0.17 7.57
N SER A 80 29.97 1.08 7.10
CA SER A 80 29.56 2.26 7.89
C SER A 80 28.51 1.92 8.95
N ALA A 81 28.69 2.46 10.16
CA ALA A 81 27.72 2.32 11.25
C ALA A 81 26.37 2.98 10.91
N ASP A 82 26.40 4.09 10.17
CA ASP A 82 25.21 4.79 9.72
C ASP A 82 24.37 3.96 8.74
N TYR A 83 25.02 3.18 7.86
CA TYR A 83 24.29 2.31 6.92
C TYR A 83 23.41 1.29 7.64
N LEU A 84 23.89 0.64 8.71
CA LEU A 84 23.07 -0.27 9.50
C LEU A 84 21.88 0.41 10.16
N LYS A 85 22.11 1.59 10.75
CA LYS A 85 21.06 2.38 11.39
C LYS A 85 19.95 2.69 10.38
N TRP A 86 20.30 3.21 9.21
CA TRP A 86 19.34 3.53 8.15
C TRP A 86 18.65 2.29 7.61
N LEU A 87 19.39 1.20 7.41
CA LEU A 87 18.82 -0.05 6.95
C LEU A 87 17.80 -0.61 7.95
N ASN A 88 18.03 -0.46 9.26
CA ASN A 88 17.04 -0.85 10.28
C ASN A 88 15.78 0.02 10.24
N MET A 89 15.92 1.32 9.99
CA MET A 89 14.78 2.25 9.89
C MET A 89 13.97 2.06 8.59
N LEU A 90 14.60 1.54 7.53
CA LEU A 90 13.99 1.29 6.22
C LEU A 90 13.38 -0.11 6.07
N ILE A 91 13.49 -0.97 7.09
CA ILE A 91 12.81 -2.28 7.11
C ILE A 91 11.40 -2.07 7.65
N SER A 92 10.45 -1.84 6.73
CA SER A 92 9.01 -1.86 7.01
C SER A 92 8.38 -3.13 6.43
N PRO A 93 7.23 -3.63 6.92
CA PRO A 93 6.56 -4.74 6.26
C PRO A 93 6.29 -4.42 4.78
N GLY A 94 6.58 -5.38 3.89
CA GLY A 94 6.44 -5.19 2.45
C GLY A 94 7.52 -4.31 1.81
N SER A 95 8.56 -3.87 2.54
CA SER A 95 9.72 -3.21 1.94
C SER A 95 10.68 -4.26 1.35
N SER A 96 10.76 -4.34 0.03
CA SER A 96 11.95 -4.91 -0.64
C SER A 96 12.92 -3.79 -0.93
N LEU A 97 14.16 -3.90 -0.45
CA LEU A 97 15.25 -2.98 -0.83
C LEU A 97 15.83 -3.31 -2.22
N GLY A 98 15.23 -4.24 -2.96
CA GLY A 98 15.57 -4.59 -4.34
C GLY A 98 14.35 -4.50 -5.24
N GLY A 99 14.29 -3.44 -6.07
CA GLY A 99 13.28 -3.23 -7.11
C GLY A 99 12.06 -2.41 -6.68
N ALA A 100 11.59 -2.53 -5.44
CA ALA A 100 10.48 -1.72 -4.93
C ALA A 100 10.99 -0.40 -4.31
N ARG A 101 10.17 0.66 -4.40
CA ARG A 101 10.48 1.97 -3.80
C ARG A 101 10.73 1.84 -2.28
N PRO A 102 11.80 2.46 -1.74
CA PRO A 102 12.10 2.41 -0.32
C PRO A 102 10.97 3.00 0.54
N LYS A 103 10.67 2.34 1.67
CA LYS A 103 9.58 2.74 2.57
C LYS A 103 10.07 2.79 4.02
N ALA A 104 9.62 3.77 4.80
CA ALA A 104 9.84 3.81 6.25
C ALA A 104 8.56 4.16 6.99
N SER A 105 8.43 3.66 8.22
CA SER A 105 7.38 4.10 9.13
C SER A 105 7.84 5.35 9.89
N VAL A 106 7.00 6.37 10.01
CA VAL A 106 7.29 7.65 10.70
C VAL A 106 6.12 8.08 11.59
N MET A 107 6.38 8.82 12.67
CA MET A 107 5.35 9.30 13.61
C MET A 107 5.01 10.77 13.37
N ASP A 108 3.73 11.10 13.26
CA ASP A 108 3.22 12.49 13.30
C ASP A 108 2.28 12.63 14.51
N GLY A 109 2.77 13.18 15.62
CA GLY A 109 2.08 13.06 16.91
C GLY A 109 1.93 11.60 17.32
N ASP A 110 0.69 11.17 17.57
CA ASP A 110 0.36 9.78 17.92
C ASP A 110 0.05 8.90 16.70
N ASP A 111 0.03 9.48 15.49
CA ASP A 111 -0.32 8.77 14.27
C ASP A 111 0.92 8.16 13.59
N LEU A 112 0.81 6.89 13.22
CA LEU A 112 1.82 6.19 12.45
C LEU A 112 1.56 6.37 10.95
N TRP A 113 2.58 6.79 10.23
CA TRP A 113 2.56 7.00 8.78
C TRP A 113 3.56 6.09 8.10
N LEU A 114 3.28 5.74 6.84
CA LEU A 114 4.23 5.10 5.93
C LEU A 114 4.69 6.13 4.91
N ALA A 115 5.98 6.43 4.93
CA ALA A 115 6.65 7.24 3.93
C ALA A 115 7.18 6.33 2.81
N LYS A 116 6.84 6.64 1.57
CA LYS A 116 7.39 6.05 0.34
C LYS A 116 8.30 7.08 -0.31
N PHE A 117 9.60 6.81 -0.29
CA PHE A 117 10.60 7.73 -0.81
C PHE A 117 10.77 7.54 -2.32
N PRO A 118 11.10 8.62 -3.05
CA PRO A 118 11.54 8.51 -4.43
C PRO A 118 12.71 7.55 -4.55
N SER A 119 12.69 6.71 -5.59
CA SER A 119 13.84 5.92 -5.98
C SER A 119 14.65 6.64 -7.06
N ARG A 120 15.96 6.39 -7.13
CA ARG A 120 16.78 6.85 -8.26
C ARG A 120 16.37 6.24 -9.61
N TYR A 121 15.58 5.18 -9.59
CA TYR A 121 15.10 4.48 -10.78
C TYR A 121 13.74 5.01 -11.27
N ASP A 122 13.19 6.03 -10.60
CA ASP A 122 11.93 6.64 -11.01
C ASP A 122 12.19 7.56 -12.22
N ASP A 123 11.50 7.28 -13.34
CA ASP A 123 11.58 8.10 -14.56
C ASP A 123 10.67 9.35 -14.50
N TYR A 124 9.80 9.42 -13.50
CA TYR A 124 8.82 10.49 -13.27
C TYR A 124 8.41 10.52 -11.79
N ASP A 125 7.64 11.52 -11.37
CA ASP A 125 7.31 11.72 -9.95
C ASP A 125 6.19 10.79 -9.46
N ILE A 126 6.52 9.52 -9.21
CA ILE A 126 5.55 8.50 -8.79
C ILE A 126 4.82 8.91 -7.50
N GLY A 127 5.51 9.60 -6.57
CA GLY A 127 4.91 10.07 -5.32
C GLY A 127 3.81 11.12 -5.55
N ALA A 128 4.01 12.03 -6.51
CA ALA A 128 2.99 12.99 -6.91
C ALA A 128 1.79 12.33 -7.60
N TRP A 129 2.03 11.31 -8.44
CA TRP A 129 0.96 10.56 -9.11
C TRP A 129 0.13 9.70 -8.15
N GLU A 130 0.75 9.04 -7.16
CA GLU A 130 0.01 8.35 -6.10
C GLU A 130 -0.88 9.33 -5.31
N TYR A 131 -0.39 10.55 -5.05
CA TYR A 131 -1.18 11.57 -4.37
C TYR A 131 -2.33 12.11 -5.22
N LEU A 132 -2.12 12.26 -6.52
CA LEU A 132 -3.17 12.59 -7.47
C LEU A 132 -4.28 11.54 -7.45
N LEU A 133 -3.91 10.25 -7.52
CA LEU A 133 -4.88 9.15 -7.46
C LEU A 133 -5.61 9.10 -6.12
N TYR A 134 -4.91 9.36 -5.00
CA TYR A 134 -5.54 9.50 -3.69
C TYR A 134 -6.59 10.61 -3.68
N ARG A 135 -6.25 11.82 -4.17
CA ARG A 135 -7.18 12.96 -4.22
C ARG A 135 -8.41 12.63 -5.07
N MET A 136 -8.19 12.03 -6.24
CA MET A 136 -9.27 11.58 -7.12
C MET A 136 -10.13 10.49 -6.47
N ALA A 137 -9.53 9.51 -5.81
CA ALA A 137 -10.26 8.43 -5.16
C ALA A 137 -11.15 8.96 -4.03
N VAL A 138 -10.63 9.85 -3.18
CA VAL A 138 -11.40 10.50 -2.09
C VAL A 138 -12.54 11.35 -2.65
N ASP A 139 -12.28 12.19 -3.65
CA ASP A 139 -13.31 13.03 -4.26
C ASP A 139 -14.36 12.20 -5.02
N ALA A 140 -13.97 11.01 -5.48
CA ALA A 140 -14.87 10.01 -6.04
C ALA A 140 -15.52 9.11 -4.98
N GLY A 141 -15.38 9.38 -3.68
CA GLY A 141 -16.05 8.66 -2.59
C GLY A 141 -15.48 7.29 -2.24
N ILE A 142 -14.24 7.00 -2.63
CA ILE A 142 -13.48 5.83 -2.15
C ILE A 142 -12.91 6.15 -0.78
N GLU A 143 -13.17 5.27 0.18
CA GLU A 143 -12.61 5.40 1.52
C GLU A 143 -11.10 5.10 1.50
N MET A 144 -10.28 6.10 1.82
CA MET A 144 -8.82 5.98 1.94
C MET A 144 -8.32 6.62 3.23
N ALA A 145 -7.20 6.12 3.74
CA ALA A 145 -6.51 6.78 4.84
C ALA A 145 -5.93 8.13 4.38
N PRO A 146 -5.80 9.13 5.26
CA PRO A 146 -5.18 10.41 4.92
C PRO A 146 -3.80 10.23 4.28
N CYS A 147 -3.59 10.92 3.17
CA CYS A 147 -2.31 10.92 2.47
C CYS A 147 -1.80 12.36 2.29
N ARG A 148 -0.48 12.51 2.18
CA ARG A 148 0.22 13.78 1.99
C ARG A 148 1.43 13.55 1.08
N ILE A 149 1.96 14.63 0.51
CA ILE A 149 3.25 14.62 -0.18
C ILE A 149 4.15 15.67 0.40
N GLN A 150 5.46 15.40 0.37
CA GLN A 150 6.47 16.35 0.75
C GLN A 150 7.64 16.28 -0.21
N ARG A 151 8.10 17.45 -0.67
CA ARG A 151 9.30 17.57 -1.50
C ARG A 151 10.41 18.20 -0.67
N PHE A 152 11.60 17.62 -0.75
CA PHE A 152 12.80 18.11 -0.09
C PHE A 152 13.81 18.63 -1.12
N ASN A 153 15.06 18.16 -1.07
CA ASN A 153 16.14 18.62 -1.95
C ASN A 153 16.19 17.84 -3.28
N ARG A 154 15.21 16.98 -3.55
CA ARG A 154 15.11 16.14 -4.75
C ARG A 154 13.96 16.58 -5.65
N PRO A 155 14.00 16.22 -6.95
CA PRO A 155 12.95 16.63 -7.89
C PRO A 155 11.58 16.00 -7.56
N HIS A 156 11.57 14.77 -7.04
CA HIS A 156 10.35 14.00 -6.79
C HIS A 156 9.85 14.09 -5.36
N HIS A 157 8.57 13.79 -5.16
CA HIS A 157 7.91 13.85 -3.87
C HIS A 157 8.05 12.54 -3.08
N THR A 158 8.31 12.65 -1.78
CA THR A 158 8.02 11.59 -0.82
C THR A 158 6.51 11.55 -0.57
N PHE A 159 5.89 10.40 -0.82
CA PHE A 159 4.48 10.16 -0.56
C PHE A 159 4.28 9.58 0.84
N LEU A 160 3.27 10.06 1.56
CA LEU A 160 2.97 9.70 2.93
C LEU A 160 1.54 9.21 3.01
N THR A 161 1.32 8.06 3.64
CA THR A 161 -0.01 7.52 3.92
C THR A 161 -0.15 7.15 5.39
N GLN A 162 -1.24 7.54 6.03
CA GLN A 162 -1.51 7.20 7.43
C GLN A 162 -1.89 5.73 7.55
N ARG A 163 -1.40 5.05 8.59
CA ARG A 163 -1.72 3.64 8.84
C ARG A 163 -3.12 3.48 9.40
N PHE A 164 -4.04 2.93 8.61
CA PHE A 164 -5.44 2.69 9.01
C PHE A 164 -5.63 1.57 10.06
N ASP A 165 -4.62 0.72 10.26
CA ASP A 165 -4.59 -0.31 11.30
C ASP A 165 -4.01 0.19 12.63
N ARG A 166 -3.88 1.52 12.76
CA ARG A 166 -3.47 2.23 13.98
C ARG A 166 -4.49 3.30 14.33
N VAL A 167 -4.74 3.45 15.63
CA VAL A 167 -5.53 4.55 16.21
C VAL A 167 -4.81 4.98 17.48
N GLY A 168 -3.92 5.97 17.37
CA GLY A 168 -2.94 6.27 18.42
C GLY A 168 -2.11 5.02 18.77
N SER A 169 -2.08 4.66 20.05
CA SER A 169 -1.39 3.45 20.53
C SER A 169 -2.13 2.13 20.23
N LEU A 170 -3.40 2.20 19.85
CA LEU A 170 -4.23 1.02 19.58
C LEU A 170 -3.91 0.43 18.21
N ARG A 171 -3.96 -0.90 18.13
CA ARG A 171 -3.76 -1.65 16.88
C ARG A 171 -5.07 -2.34 16.50
N ARG A 172 -5.40 -2.30 15.22
CA ARG A 172 -6.53 -3.04 14.67
C ARG A 172 -6.01 -4.29 13.98
N HIS A 173 -6.68 -5.43 14.17
CA HIS A 173 -6.33 -6.64 13.42
C HIS A 173 -6.58 -6.40 11.93
N PHE A 174 -5.59 -6.76 11.13
CA PHE A 174 -5.60 -6.63 9.67
C PHE A 174 -5.19 -7.97 9.06
N SER A 175 -5.78 -8.31 7.93
CA SER A 175 -5.36 -9.43 7.09
C SER A 175 -5.52 -9.07 5.62
N SER A 176 -4.56 -9.46 4.79
CA SER A 176 -4.67 -9.25 3.33
C SER A 176 -5.74 -10.15 2.73
N ALA A 177 -6.29 -9.77 1.57
CA ALA A 177 -7.21 -10.64 0.85
C ALA A 177 -6.53 -11.95 0.42
N MET A 178 -5.24 -11.88 0.06
CA MET A 178 -4.44 -13.06 -0.27
C MET A 178 -4.47 -14.11 0.85
N THR A 179 -4.27 -13.67 2.09
CA THR A 179 -4.33 -14.55 3.27
C THR A 179 -5.74 -15.08 3.53
N GLN A 180 -6.77 -14.24 3.44
CA GLN A 180 -8.14 -14.67 3.73
C GLN A 180 -8.71 -15.63 2.68
N LEU A 181 -8.28 -15.50 1.43
CA LEU A 181 -8.71 -16.35 0.32
C LEU A 181 -7.81 -17.58 0.13
N GLY A 182 -6.69 -17.67 0.86
CA GLY A 182 -5.80 -18.84 0.84
C GLY A 182 -4.88 -18.93 -0.38
N TYR A 183 -4.59 -17.80 -1.02
CA TYR A 183 -3.68 -17.70 -2.17
C TYR A 183 -2.22 -17.50 -1.74
N TYR A 184 -1.30 -17.84 -2.63
CA TYR A 184 0.14 -17.62 -2.51
C TYR A 184 0.70 -16.81 -3.70
N ASP A 185 1.91 -16.28 -3.55
CA ASP A 185 2.54 -15.53 -4.63
C ASP A 185 2.76 -16.42 -5.86
N GLY A 186 2.32 -15.94 -7.03
CA GLY A 186 2.39 -16.67 -8.30
C GLY A 186 1.12 -17.44 -8.65
N ASP A 187 0.17 -17.56 -7.74
CA ASP A 187 -1.17 -18.05 -8.07
C ASP A 187 -1.89 -17.04 -8.98
N ALA A 188 -2.73 -17.55 -9.89
CA ALA A 188 -3.47 -16.77 -10.87
C ALA A 188 -4.97 -17.05 -10.80
N GLY A 189 -5.77 -16.17 -11.40
CA GLY A 189 -7.21 -16.35 -11.55
C GLY A 189 -8.06 -15.84 -10.38
N ALA A 190 -7.44 -15.25 -9.36
CA ALA A 190 -8.16 -14.57 -8.29
C ALA A 190 -9.04 -13.45 -8.86
N SER A 191 -10.25 -13.32 -8.32
CA SER A 191 -11.27 -12.40 -8.83
C SER A 191 -11.83 -11.47 -7.77
N TYR A 192 -12.33 -10.31 -8.20
CA TYR A 192 -13.13 -9.42 -7.35
C TYR A 192 -14.39 -10.11 -6.80
N LEU A 193 -14.91 -11.12 -7.50
CA LEU A 193 -16.06 -11.93 -7.05
C LEU A 193 -15.75 -12.74 -5.79
N GLU A 194 -14.53 -13.28 -5.66
CA GLU A 194 -14.11 -14.00 -4.44
C GLU A 194 -13.98 -13.05 -3.24
N LEU A 195 -13.49 -11.83 -3.45
CA LEU A 195 -13.48 -10.79 -2.41
C LEU A 195 -14.91 -10.43 -1.98
N ALA A 196 -15.82 -10.30 -2.96
CA ALA A 196 -17.23 -10.06 -2.69
C ALA A 196 -17.87 -11.20 -1.90
N GLN A 197 -17.61 -12.45 -2.30
CA GLN A 197 -18.08 -13.64 -1.59
C GLN A 197 -17.58 -13.66 -0.14
N PHE A 198 -16.29 -13.38 0.09
CA PHE A 198 -15.73 -13.31 1.44
C PHE A 198 -16.45 -12.26 2.30
N LEU A 199 -16.74 -11.08 1.76
CA LEU A 199 -17.49 -10.03 2.46
C LEU A 199 -18.95 -10.42 2.74
N VAL A 200 -19.57 -11.25 1.88
CA VAL A 200 -20.91 -11.78 2.13
C VAL A 200 -20.91 -12.81 3.26
N GLU A 201 -19.93 -13.71 3.27
CA GLU A 201 -19.88 -14.82 4.23
C GLU A 201 -19.34 -14.40 5.60
N ARG A 202 -18.39 -13.46 5.62
CA ARG A 202 -17.60 -13.12 6.82
C ARG A 202 -17.63 -11.64 7.17
N GLY A 203 -18.37 -10.82 6.41
CA GLY A 203 -18.43 -9.37 6.60
C GLY A 203 -19.26 -8.94 7.81
N ALA A 204 -18.83 -7.87 8.46
CA ALA A 204 -19.58 -7.17 9.51
C ALA A 204 -20.35 -5.94 8.98
N ASN A 205 -20.09 -5.54 7.73
CA ASN A 205 -20.67 -4.35 7.08
C ASN A 205 -20.89 -4.59 5.57
N THR A 206 -21.34 -5.80 5.23
CA THR A 206 -21.30 -6.39 3.88
C THR A 206 -21.74 -5.44 2.77
N GLN A 207 -22.93 -4.84 2.85
CA GLN A 207 -23.46 -4.03 1.74
C GLN A 207 -22.57 -2.82 1.42
N GLN A 208 -22.17 -2.05 2.43
CA GLN A 208 -21.31 -0.88 2.24
C GLN A 208 -19.92 -1.28 1.75
N ASP A 209 -19.38 -2.37 2.29
CA ASP A 209 -18.06 -2.87 1.92
C ASP A 209 -18.03 -3.40 0.47
N LEU A 210 -19.11 -4.06 0.02
CA LEU A 210 -19.29 -4.47 -1.37
C LEU A 210 -19.40 -3.26 -2.32
N HIS A 211 -20.14 -2.23 -1.92
CA HIS A 211 -20.25 -0.99 -2.71
C HIS A 211 -18.88 -0.29 -2.83
N GLN A 212 -18.10 -0.26 -1.75
CA GLN A 212 -16.73 0.26 -1.77
C GLN A 212 -15.80 -0.60 -2.62
N LEU A 213 -15.92 -1.93 -2.56
CA LEU A 213 -15.12 -2.83 -3.39
C LEU A 213 -15.39 -2.63 -4.88
N TRP A 214 -16.67 -2.55 -5.28
CA TRP A 214 -17.05 -2.27 -6.66
C TRP A 214 -16.55 -0.90 -7.14
N ARG A 215 -16.67 0.13 -6.30
CA ARG A 215 -16.15 1.47 -6.60
C ARG A 215 -14.64 1.45 -6.86
N ARG A 216 -13.87 0.68 -6.08
CA ARG A 216 -12.42 0.53 -6.25
C ARG A 216 -12.08 -0.19 -7.54
N MET A 217 -12.79 -1.27 -7.87
CA MET A 217 -12.62 -2.00 -9.14
C MET A 217 -12.82 -1.07 -10.34
N VAL A 218 -13.93 -0.33 -10.37
CA VAL A 218 -14.21 0.61 -11.47
C VAL A 218 -13.18 1.74 -11.52
N PHE A 219 -12.73 2.24 -10.37
CA PHE A 219 -11.66 3.24 -10.35
C PHE A 219 -10.34 2.69 -10.89
N SER A 220 -9.96 1.47 -10.52
CA SER A 220 -8.77 0.79 -11.08
C SER A 220 -8.85 0.68 -12.59
N ILE A 221 -10.02 0.37 -13.16
CA ILE A 221 -10.24 0.36 -14.62
C ILE A 221 -10.00 1.76 -15.20
N LEU A 222 -10.62 2.79 -14.62
CA LEU A 222 -10.56 4.16 -15.15
C LEU A 222 -9.16 4.79 -15.10
N VAL A 223 -8.27 4.31 -14.22
CA VAL A 223 -6.90 4.84 -14.06
C VAL A 223 -5.82 3.83 -14.43
N SER A 224 -6.21 2.72 -15.08
CA SER A 224 -5.33 1.61 -15.47
C SER A 224 -4.43 1.12 -14.32
N ASN A 225 -4.99 0.95 -13.13
CA ASN A 225 -4.27 0.39 -11.97
C ASN A 225 -4.22 -1.14 -12.09
N ALA A 226 -3.23 -1.66 -12.83
CA ALA A 226 -3.06 -3.09 -13.07
C ALA A 226 -2.24 -3.82 -12.00
N ASP A 227 -1.79 -3.11 -10.96
CA ASP A 227 -1.10 -3.70 -9.80
C ASP A 227 -2.08 -3.95 -8.64
N ASP A 228 -3.38 -4.11 -8.92
CA ASP A 228 -4.45 -4.28 -7.93
C ASP A 228 -4.58 -5.71 -7.37
N HIS A 229 -3.45 -6.38 -7.15
CA HIS A 229 -3.40 -7.77 -6.68
C HIS A 229 -3.95 -7.96 -5.24
N LEU A 230 -4.17 -9.21 -4.82
CA LEU A 230 -4.76 -9.57 -3.52
C LEU A 230 -4.05 -9.02 -2.27
N ARG A 231 -2.79 -8.55 -2.37
CA ARG A 231 -2.08 -7.87 -1.26
C ARG A 231 -2.47 -6.39 -1.11
N ASN A 232 -3.01 -5.78 -2.16
CA ASN A 232 -3.50 -4.39 -2.19
C ASN A 232 -4.97 -4.28 -1.77
N HIS A 233 -5.58 -5.42 -1.43
CA HIS A 233 -6.85 -5.51 -0.74
C HIS A 233 -6.65 -6.14 0.63
N GLY A 234 -7.41 -5.68 1.62
CA GLY A 234 -7.33 -6.24 2.95
C GLY A 234 -8.55 -5.93 3.79
N PHE A 235 -8.60 -6.58 4.95
CA PHE A 235 -9.73 -6.57 5.84
C PHE A 235 -9.29 -6.24 7.26
N LEU A 236 -10.11 -5.44 7.95
CA LEU A 236 -9.95 -5.11 9.36
C LEU A 236 -10.97 -5.89 10.17
N LEU A 237 -10.54 -6.51 11.27
CA LEU A 237 -11.47 -7.16 12.18
C LEU A 237 -12.34 -6.10 12.86
N ALA A 238 -13.65 -6.25 12.77
CA ALA A 238 -14.60 -5.37 13.43
C ALA A 238 -14.52 -5.53 14.95
N GLU A 239 -14.98 -4.51 15.66
CA GLU A 239 -15.08 -4.57 17.12
C GLU A 239 -15.94 -5.76 17.57
N ASN A 240 -15.63 -6.27 18.77
CA ASN A 240 -16.27 -7.43 19.37
C ASN A 240 -16.22 -8.70 18.50
N ASN A 241 -15.27 -8.79 17.57
CA ASN A 241 -15.09 -9.93 16.65
C ASN A 241 -16.37 -10.25 15.84
N SER A 242 -17.16 -9.23 15.51
CA SER A 242 -18.44 -9.37 14.78
C SER A 242 -18.29 -9.77 13.31
N GLY A 243 -17.07 -9.74 12.79
CA GLY A 243 -16.74 -10.10 11.40
C GLY A 243 -15.63 -9.22 10.85
N TRP A 244 -15.40 -9.31 9.55
CA TRP A 244 -14.42 -8.52 8.83
C TRP A 244 -15.05 -7.30 8.18
N ARG A 245 -14.31 -6.20 8.09
CA ARG A 245 -14.67 -5.03 7.28
C ARG A 245 -13.62 -4.81 6.22
N LEU A 246 -14.02 -4.38 5.04
CA LEU A 246 -13.06 -3.95 4.01
C LEU A 246 -12.21 -2.80 4.58
N SER A 247 -10.89 -2.93 4.49
CA SER A 247 -9.97 -1.84 4.90
C SER A 247 -10.11 -0.63 3.98
N PRO A 248 -9.72 0.59 4.40
CA PRO A 248 -9.55 1.72 3.47
C PRO A 248 -8.65 1.32 2.28
N ALA A 249 -8.87 1.88 1.09
CA ALA A 249 -8.02 1.59 -0.06
C ALA A 249 -6.59 2.13 0.16
N TYR A 250 -5.60 1.44 -0.39
CA TYR A 250 -4.19 1.78 -0.31
C TYR A 250 -3.45 1.25 -1.54
N ASP A 251 -2.26 1.80 -1.79
CA ASP A 251 -1.35 1.37 -2.88
C ASP A 251 -1.99 1.36 -4.28
N ILE A 252 -2.81 2.38 -4.59
CA ILE A 252 -3.35 2.60 -5.93
C ILE A 252 -2.29 3.31 -6.76
N ASN A 253 -1.98 2.79 -7.95
CA ASN A 253 -1.00 3.39 -8.86
C ASN A 253 -1.47 3.31 -10.32
N ILE A 254 -0.76 3.98 -11.22
CA ILE A 254 -1.02 3.90 -12.66
C ILE A 254 -0.05 2.90 -13.28
N SER A 255 -0.58 1.97 -14.07
CA SER A 255 0.22 1.03 -14.85
C SER A 255 0.20 1.44 -16.33
N LEU A 256 1.26 2.14 -16.74
CA LEU A 256 1.40 2.59 -18.13
C LEU A 256 1.38 1.41 -19.11
N GLY A 257 0.49 1.49 -20.11
CA GLY A 257 0.36 0.46 -21.14
C GLY A 257 -0.33 -0.82 -20.68
N ALA A 258 -0.91 -0.85 -19.47
CA ALA A 258 -1.72 -1.97 -19.03
C ALA A 258 -2.99 -2.10 -19.88
N ALA A 259 -3.32 -3.33 -20.24
CA ALA A 259 -4.55 -3.69 -20.95
C ALA A 259 -5.55 -4.44 -20.04
N GLU A 260 -5.09 -4.90 -18.88
CA GLU A 260 -5.79 -5.79 -17.97
C GLU A 260 -5.45 -5.41 -16.52
N LEU A 261 -6.38 -5.68 -15.61
CA LEU A 261 -6.17 -5.68 -14.16
C LEU A 261 -5.41 -6.95 -13.73
N HIS A 262 -4.92 -6.95 -12.49
CA HIS A 262 -4.35 -8.16 -11.91
C HIS A 262 -5.43 -9.17 -11.53
N LEU A 263 -6.55 -8.68 -11.00
CA LEU A 263 -7.69 -9.50 -10.61
C LEU A 263 -8.72 -9.60 -11.73
N ASN A 264 -9.33 -10.77 -11.87
CA ASN A 264 -10.48 -10.91 -12.75
C ASN A 264 -11.67 -10.11 -12.21
N ILE A 265 -12.41 -9.45 -13.12
CA ILE A 265 -13.64 -8.72 -12.85
C ILE A 265 -14.81 -9.71 -12.76
N ASP A 266 -14.86 -10.67 -13.68
CA ASP A 266 -15.76 -11.82 -13.61
C ASP A 266 -14.97 -13.11 -13.30
N GLU A 267 -15.49 -14.29 -13.66
CA GLU A 267 -14.80 -15.56 -13.43
C GLU A 267 -13.55 -15.75 -14.30
N HIS A 268 -13.36 -14.96 -15.38
CA HIS A 268 -12.39 -15.26 -16.43
C HIS A 268 -11.62 -14.05 -16.97
N SER A 269 -12.22 -12.87 -16.97
CA SER A 269 -11.71 -11.68 -17.63
C SER A 269 -11.32 -10.62 -16.62
N ASN A 270 -10.13 -10.07 -16.81
CA ASN A 270 -9.52 -8.94 -16.11
C ASN A 270 -9.39 -7.71 -17.04
N ALA A 271 -10.10 -7.67 -18.18
CA ALA A 271 -9.98 -6.58 -19.14
C ALA A 271 -10.39 -5.23 -18.53
N LEU A 272 -9.74 -4.14 -18.94
CA LEU A 272 -10.12 -2.77 -18.54
C LEU A 272 -11.44 -2.33 -19.21
N ASP A 273 -12.55 -2.99 -18.86
CA ASP A 273 -13.86 -2.83 -19.48
C ASP A 273 -14.94 -2.44 -18.45
N LEU A 274 -15.51 -1.25 -18.64
CA LEU A 274 -16.57 -0.71 -17.80
C LEU A 274 -17.92 -1.43 -17.99
N ALA A 275 -18.17 -2.00 -19.18
CA ALA A 275 -19.38 -2.80 -19.41
C ALA A 275 -19.31 -4.08 -18.59
N LEU A 276 -18.16 -4.76 -18.60
CA LEU A 276 -17.91 -5.94 -17.77
C LEU A 276 -18.09 -5.63 -16.28
N ALA A 277 -17.55 -4.51 -15.79
CA ALA A 277 -17.74 -4.10 -14.40
C ALA A 277 -19.21 -3.81 -14.04
N LEU A 278 -20.00 -3.28 -14.99
CA LEU A 278 -21.45 -3.08 -14.80
C LEU A 278 -22.21 -4.41 -14.77
N ASP A 279 -21.82 -5.38 -15.61
CA ASP A 279 -22.47 -6.68 -15.68
C ASP A 279 -22.33 -7.48 -14.38
N VAL A 280 -21.18 -7.35 -13.71
CA VAL A 280 -20.94 -8.00 -12.40
C VAL A 280 -21.47 -7.19 -11.20
N SER A 281 -22.01 -5.98 -11.39
CA SER A 281 -22.50 -5.14 -10.27
C SER A 281 -23.51 -5.83 -9.34
N PRO A 282 -24.39 -6.75 -9.78
CA PRO A 282 -25.30 -7.47 -8.89
C PRO A 282 -24.60 -8.29 -7.81
N TYR A 283 -23.39 -8.84 -8.07
CA TYR A 283 -22.59 -9.57 -7.07
C TYR A 283 -22.13 -8.67 -5.92
N PHE A 284 -22.09 -7.36 -6.16
CA PHE A 284 -21.76 -6.33 -5.17
C PHE A 284 -23.00 -5.71 -4.54
N GLN A 285 -24.18 -6.33 -4.73
CA GLN A 285 -25.47 -5.84 -4.21
C GLN A 285 -25.80 -4.41 -4.67
N LEU A 286 -25.43 -4.08 -5.91
CA LEU A 286 -25.77 -2.82 -6.56
C LEU A 286 -26.86 -3.06 -7.61
N SER A 287 -27.94 -2.28 -7.54
CA SER A 287 -28.86 -2.16 -8.66
C SER A 287 -28.18 -1.49 -9.85
N SER A 288 -28.67 -1.73 -11.07
CA SER A 288 -28.13 -1.08 -12.27
C SER A 288 -28.17 0.45 -12.21
N ARG A 289 -29.13 1.02 -11.45
CA ARG A 289 -29.21 2.47 -11.23
C ARG A 289 -28.09 2.97 -10.31
N GLU A 290 -27.83 2.26 -9.21
CA GLU A 290 -26.76 2.61 -8.26
C GLU A 290 -25.38 2.46 -8.90
N ALA A 291 -25.14 1.35 -9.61
CA ALA A 291 -23.89 1.11 -10.32
C ALA A 291 -23.60 2.22 -11.35
N ARG A 292 -24.60 2.59 -12.18
CA ARG A 292 -24.47 3.71 -13.13
C ARG A 292 -24.25 5.05 -12.45
N PHE A 293 -24.91 5.28 -11.32
CA PHE A 293 -24.70 6.51 -10.53
C PHE A 293 -23.27 6.61 -10.01
N ILE A 294 -22.73 5.52 -9.43
CA ILE A 294 -21.35 5.47 -8.95
C ILE A 294 -20.35 5.65 -10.11
N LEU A 295 -20.58 4.97 -11.24
CA LEU A 295 -19.75 5.12 -12.44
C LEU A 295 -19.70 6.58 -12.93
N ASP A 296 -20.84 7.27 -12.99
CA ASP A 296 -20.90 8.67 -13.38
C ASP A 296 -20.11 9.58 -12.41
N GLN A 297 -20.15 9.30 -11.09
CA GLN A 297 -19.32 10.02 -10.12
C GLN A 297 -17.82 9.80 -10.38
N LEU A 298 -17.40 8.56 -10.61
CA LEU A 298 -16.00 8.22 -10.87
C LEU A 298 -15.52 8.89 -12.16
N GLN A 299 -16.27 8.76 -13.26
CA GLN A 299 -15.94 9.40 -14.54
C GLN A 299 -15.89 10.92 -14.47
N LYS A 300 -16.77 11.55 -13.67
CA LYS A 300 -16.71 13.00 -13.45
C LYS A 300 -15.38 13.42 -12.82
N VAL A 301 -14.87 12.64 -11.88
CA VAL A 301 -13.58 12.93 -11.25
C VAL A 301 -12.42 12.64 -12.21
N THR A 302 -12.41 11.49 -12.88
CA THR A 302 -11.31 11.12 -13.80
C THR A 302 -11.20 12.06 -14.99
N ARG A 303 -12.30 12.53 -15.58
CA ARG A 303 -12.26 13.52 -16.67
C ARG A 303 -11.56 14.83 -16.31
N HIS A 304 -11.49 15.16 -15.02
CA HIS A 304 -10.85 16.39 -14.53
C HIS A 304 -9.48 16.12 -13.89
N TRP A 305 -8.86 14.96 -14.12
CA TRP A 305 -7.57 14.59 -13.51
C TRP A 305 -6.47 15.65 -13.73
N HIS A 306 -6.45 16.33 -14.88
CA HIS A 306 -5.51 17.41 -15.17
C HIS A 306 -5.57 18.57 -14.17
N HIS A 307 -6.75 18.85 -13.60
CA HIS A 307 -6.90 19.86 -12.56
C HIS A 307 -6.06 19.52 -11.34
N TYR A 308 -6.19 18.28 -10.84
CA TYR A 308 -5.39 17.75 -9.73
C TYR A 308 -3.90 17.77 -10.06
N ALA A 309 -3.51 17.36 -11.27
CA ALA A 309 -2.11 17.36 -11.70
C ALA A 309 -1.51 18.77 -11.66
N ASN A 310 -2.25 19.78 -12.11
CA ASN A 310 -1.81 21.17 -12.10
C ASN A 310 -1.76 21.76 -10.69
N GLU A 311 -2.72 21.44 -9.81
CA GLU A 311 -2.70 21.86 -8.41
C GLU A 311 -1.49 21.28 -7.65
N ILE A 312 -1.15 20.02 -7.91
CA ILE A 312 0.00 19.34 -7.31
C ILE A 312 1.33 19.84 -7.90
N GLY A 313 1.30 20.35 -9.13
CA GLY A 313 2.49 20.83 -9.84
C GLY A 313 3.22 19.73 -10.62
N ILE A 314 2.51 18.70 -11.07
CA ILE A 314 3.05 17.63 -11.92
C ILE A 314 3.42 18.20 -13.30
N HIS A 315 4.64 17.89 -13.78
CA HIS A 315 5.16 18.44 -15.03
C HIS A 315 4.34 18.01 -16.25
N ARG A 316 4.16 18.93 -17.20
CA ARG A 316 3.37 18.70 -18.42
C ARG A 316 3.85 17.50 -19.26
N GLN A 317 5.15 17.22 -19.27
CA GLN A 317 5.70 16.06 -19.96
C GLN A 317 5.20 14.74 -19.35
N GLU A 318 5.18 14.65 -18.02
CA GLU A 318 4.63 13.50 -17.30
C GLU A 318 3.12 13.38 -17.53
N GLN A 319 2.40 14.50 -17.51
CA GLN A 319 0.96 14.51 -17.82
C GLN A 319 0.69 13.95 -19.22
N GLN A 320 1.50 14.30 -20.23
CA GLN A 320 1.36 13.75 -21.58
C GLN A 320 1.66 12.26 -21.66
N LEU A 321 2.67 11.78 -20.91
CA LEU A 321 3.03 10.37 -20.84
C LEU A 321 1.90 9.52 -20.24
N ILE A 322 1.24 10.03 -19.20
CA ILE A 322 0.25 9.28 -18.42
C ILE A 322 -1.19 9.47 -18.93
N ALA A 323 -1.46 10.49 -19.75
CA ALA A 323 -2.81 10.80 -20.21
C ALA A 323 -3.56 9.62 -20.82
N SER A 324 -2.88 8.71 -21.53
CA SER A 324 -3.52 7.54 -22.15
C SER A 324 -3.94 6.45 -21.16
N ALA A 325 -3.46 6.50 -19.92
CA ALA A 325 -3.78 5.54 -18.87
C ALA A 325 -4.98 5.97 -18.01
N ILE A 326 -5.55 7.16 -18.23
CA ILE A 326 -6.73 7.64 -17.49
C ILE A 326 -7.88 7.86 -18.49
N MET A 327 -9.02 7.21 -18.24
CA MET A 327 -10.23 7.23 -19.08
C MET A 327 -11.20 8.38 -18.79
#